data_AF-A0A6M0SX43-F1
#
_entry.id   AF-A0A6M0SX43-F1
#
_cell.length_a   1.000
_cell.length_b   1.000
_cell.length_c   1.000
_cell.angle_alpha   90.00
_cell.angle_beta   90.00
_cell.angle_gamma   90.00
#
_symmetry.space_group_name_H-M   'P 1'
#
loop_
_entity.id
_entity.type
_entity.pdbx_description
1 polymer ?
#
loop_
_entity_poly.entity_id
_entity_poly.type
_entity_poly.pdbx_seq_one_letter_code
_entity_poly.pdbx_strand_id
1 'polypeptide(L)' 'MKAIPKFNKEYALYKGEELLFIGTIKEIAEKFNVQQSTIKYYFTNAYKRKLYKRKVKNARELVALD' A
#
# COMPACT_ATOMS: atom_id res chain seq x y z
N MET A 1 -6.66 28.85 3.79
CA MET A 1 -6.70 27.91 4.94
C MET A 1 -7.98 27.09 4.78
N LYS A 2 -8.09 25.78 4.94
CA LYS A 2 -7.20 24.65 5.22
C LYS A 2 -8.02 23.44 4.74
N ALA A 3 -7.43 22.49 4.02
CA ALA A 3 -7.95 21.12 3.97
C ALA A 3 -6.76 20.21 4.22
N ILE A 4 -6.57 19.87 5.49
CA ILE A 4 -5.64 18.82 5.88
C ILE A 4 -6.31 17.51 5.44
N PRO A 5 -5.69 16.65 4.63
CA PRO A 5 -6.30 15.38 4.25
C PRO A 5 -6.67 14.59 5.51
N LYS A 6 -7.93 14.15 5.56
CA LYS A 6 -8.56 13.35 6.64
C LYS A 6 -7.56 12.33 7.21
N PHE A 7 -7.17 12.52 8.47
CA PHE A 7 -6.45 11.50 9.24
C PHE A 7 -7.31 10.23 9.23
N ASN A 8 -6.70 9.07 8.93
CA ASN A 8 -7.29 7.72 8.93
C ASN A 8 -7.91 7.24 7.59
N LYS A 9 -7.22 7.40 6.46
CA LYS A 9 -7.51 6.53 5.30
C LYS A 9 -7.00 5.12 5.58
N GLU A 10 -7.88 4.15 5.48
CA GLU A 10 -7.55 2.74 5.56
C GLU A 10 -7.17 2.20 4.19
N TYR A 11 -6.29 1.20 4.21
CA TYR A 11 -5.79 0.54 3.04
C TYR A 11 -5.76 -0.96 3.30
N ALA A 12 -6.02 -1.74 2.26
CA ALA A 12 -5.77 -3.17 2.24
C ALA A 12 -4.43 -3.44 1.57
N LEU A 13 -3.54 -4.18 2.25
CA LEU A 13 -2.31 -4.71 1.66
C LEU A 13 -2.53 -6.15 1.24
N TYR A 14 -2.40 -6.42 -0.05
CA TYR A 14 -2.49 -7.76 -0.64
C TYR A 14 -1.12 -8.30 -1.03
N LYS A 15 -1.03 -9.62 -1.24
CA LYS A 15 0.03 -10.28 -1.99
C LYS A 15 -0.56 -11.37 -2.89
N GLY A 16 -0.72 -11.06 -4.17
CA GLY A 16 -1.56 -11.89 -5.04
C GLY A 16 -3.01 -11.85 -4.54
N GLU A 17 -3.61 -13.02 -4.30
CA GLU A 17 -4.98 -13.16 -3.78
C GLU A 17 -5.06 -13.10 -2.24
N GLU A 18 -3.92 -13.10 -1.56
CA GLU A 18 -3.87 -13.11 -0.09
C GLU A 18 -4.02 -11.69 0.47
N LEU A 19 -5.01 -11.47 1.34
CA LEU A 19 -5.12 -10.27 2.15
C LEU A 19 -4.15 -10.36 3.34
N LEU A 20 -3.13 -9.50 3.38
CA LEU A 20 -2.12 -9.52 4.43
C LEU A 20 -2.52 -8.69 5.66
N PHE A 21 -3.12 -7.51 5.45
CA PHE A 21 -3.52 -6.60 6.52
C PHE A 21 -4.45 -5.49 6.01
N ILE A 22 -5.30 -4.96 6.88
CA ILE A 22 -6.09 -3.75 6.66
C ILE A 22 -5.78 -2.75 7.77
N GLY A 23 -5.55 -1.49 7.39
CA GLY A 23 -5.38 -0.39 8.34
C GLY A 23 -4.77 0.83 7.67
N THR A 24 -4.34 1.79 8.47
CA THR A 24 -3.62 2.96 7.98
C THR A 24 -2.22 2.59 7.48
N ILE A 25 -1.60 3.47 6.69
CA ILE A 25 -0.20 3.30 6.24
C ILE A 25 0.76 3.11 7.43
N LYS A 26 0.49 3.78 8.56
CA LYS A 26 1.29 3.67 9.78
C LYS A 26 1.18 2.27 10.38
N GLU A 27 -0.05 1.78 10.59
CA GLU A 27 -0.28 0.45 11.17
C GLU A 27 0.25 -0.67 10.27
N ILE A 28 0.09 -0.55 8.95
CA ILE A 28 0.69 -1.49 8.00
C ILE A 28 2.22 -1.47 8.14
N ALA A 29 2.84 -0.29 8.15
CA ALA A 29 4.28 -0.16 8.27
C ALA A 29 4.83 -0.79 9.57
N GLU A 30 4.15 -0.54 10.69
CA GLU A 30 4.48 -1.11 12.00
C GLU A 30 4.30 -2.65 12.01
N LYS A 31 3.18 -3.16 11.49
CA LYS A 31 2.89 -4.60 11.42
C LYS A 31 3.96 -5.39 10.65
N PHE A 32 4.47 -4.82 9.56
CA PHE A 32 5.48 -5.46 8.71
C PHE A 32 6.91 -5.03 9.02
N ASN A 33 7.13 -4.21 10.06
CA ASN A 33 8.43 -3.65 10.43
C ASN A 33 9.19 -3.01 9.25
N VAL A 34 8.49 -2.17 8.49
CA VAL A 34 9.05 -1.43 7.35
C VAL A 34 8.78 0.06 7.49
N GLN A 35 9.49 0.88 6.72
CA GLN A 35 9.18 2.31 6.68
C GLN A 35 7.84 2.57 5.98
N GLN A 36 7.11 3.60 6.42
CA GLN A 36 5.89 4.07 5.74
C GLN A 36 6.11 4.41 4.26
N SER A 37 7.32 4.85 3.89
CA SER A 37 7.73 5.08 2.50
C SER A 37 7.64 3.83 1.63
N THR A 38 7.91 2.65 2.20
CA THR A 38 7.81 1.35 1.51
C THR A 38 6.35 1.01 1.22
N ILE A 39 5.46 1.25 2.19
CA ILE A 39 4.02 1.03 2.00
C ILE A 39 3.47 1.99 0.94
N LYS A 40 3.81 3.29 1.04
CA LYS A 40 3.46 4.30 0.03
C LYS A 40 3.99 3.94 -1.36
N TYR A 41 5.18 3.35 -1.45
CA TYR A 41 5.78 2.95 -2.72
C TYR A 41 4.91 1.94 -3.47
N TYR A 42 4.28 0.99 -2.78
CA TYR A 42 3.36 0.01 -3.40
C TYR A 42 2.15 0.67 -4.07
N PHE A 43 1.75 1.86 -3.62
CA PHE A 43 0.67 2.64 -4.23
C PHE A 43 1.09 3.38 -5.51
N THR A 44 2.39 3.57 -5.75
CA THR A 44 2.88 4.44 -6.83
C THR A 44 2.73 3.82 -8.22
N ASN A 45 2.49 4.66 -9.24
CA ASN A 45 2.51 4.24 -10.64
C ASN A 45 3.87 3.67 -11.07
N ALA A 46 4.98 4.17 -10.49
CA ALA A 46 6.31 3.63 -10.76
C ALA A 46 6.41 2.15 -10.36
N TYR A 47 5.87 1.78 -9.20
CA TYR A 47 5.82 0.40 -8.75
C TYR A 47 4.91 -0.45 -9.64
N LYS A 48 3.69 0.00 -9.95
CA LYS A 48 2.77 -0.71 -10.85
C LYS A 48 3.39 -0.99 -12.23
N ARG A 49 4.05 0.00 -12.84
CA ARG A 49 4.79 -0.17 -14.12
C ARG A 49 5.92 -1.20 -14.01
N LYS A 50 6.66 -1.20 -12.90
CA LYS A 50 7.73 -2.18 -12.63
C LYS A 50 7.17 -3.61 -12.58
N LEU A 51 6.03 -3.80 -11.91
CA LEU A 51 5.37 -5.10 -11.82
C LEU A 51 4.90 -5.59 -13.20
N TYR A 52 4.25 -4.71 -13.96
CA TYR A 52 3.80 -5.00 -15.33
C TYR A 52 4.96 -5.43 -16.24
N LYS A 53 6.04 -4.64 -16.28
CA LYS A 53 7.22 -4.96 -17.11
C LYS A 53 7.86 -6.29 -16.74
N ARG A 54 7.85 -6.66 -15.46
CA ARG A 54 8.44 -7.89 -14.94
C ARG A 54 7.48 -9.09 -14.92
N LYS A 55 6.21 -8.91 -15.31
CA LYS A 55 5.15 -9.94 -15.28
C LYS A 55 5.03 -10.64 -13.92
N VAL A 56 5.19 -9.89 -12.83
CA VAL A 56 5.13 -10.44 -11.46
C VAL A 56 3.66 -10.69 -11.09
N LYS A 57 3.30 -11.94 -10.74
CA LYS A 57 1.94 -12.32 -10.34
C LYS A 57 1.68 -12.20 -8.82
N ASN A 58 2.69 -12.43 -7.99
CA ASN A 58 2.57 -12.46 -6.52
C ASN A 58 3.23 -11.24 -5.86
N ALA A 59 2.93 -10.05 -6.37
CA ALA A 59 3.46 -8.79 -5.86
C ALA A 59 2.62 -8.26 -4.68
N ARG A 60 3.21 -7.38 -3.86
CA ARG A 60 2.46 -6.67 -2.83
C ARG A 60 1.68 -5.53 -3.47
N GLU A 61 0.38 -5.43 -3.22
CA GLU A 61 -0.44 -4.35 -3.76
C GLU A 61 -1.18 -3.63 -2.64
N LEU A 62 -1.15 -2.28 -2.68
CA LEU A 62 -1.85 -1.45 -1.71
C LEU A 62 -3.10 -0.87 -2.39
N VAL A 63 -4.26 -1.15 -1.82
CA VAL A 63 -5.56 -0.69 -2.29
C VAL A 63 -6.16 0.25 -1.24
N ALA A 64 -6.63 1.43 -1.65
CA ALA A 64 -7.32 2.34 -0.76
C ALA A 64 -8.74 1.82 -0.50
N LEU A 65 -9.16 1.85 0.76
CA LEU A 65 -10.54 1.60 1.16
C LEU A 65 -11.19 2.99 1.36
N ASP A 66 -12.22 3.28 0.57
CA ASP A 66 -12.90 4.59 0.56
C ASP A 66 -13.74 4.83 1.82
#